data_AF-A0A2N3DF24-F1
#
_entry.id   AF-A0A2N3DF24-F1
#
_cell.length_a   1.000
_cell.length_b   1.000
_cell.length_c   1.000
_cell.angle_alpha   90.00
_cell.angle_beta   90.00
_cell.angle_gamma   90.00
#
_symmetry.space_group_name_H-M   'P 1'
#
loop_
_entity.id
_entity.type
_entity.pdbx_description
1 polymer ?
#
loop_
_entity_poly.entity_id
_entity_poly.type
_entity_poly.pdbx_seq_one_letter_code
_entity_poly.pdbx_strand_id
1 'polypeptide(L)'
;MTRLLRSAILGSVALSLAACGGSSRPRADLAASRVTTIGVNAYLWRAALDTISFMPIVQTDSNGGVIVTDWYVNPNLTTERMKVTVTILDQDLRADALRVTALRQVNRNGQWVDSPVEAATVQKLEDIILTRARDLRRAAVVG
;
A
#
# COMPACT_ATOMS: atom_id res chain seq x y z
N MET A 1 55.93 -63.55 -36.22
CA MET A 1 54.68 -64.07 -35.62
C MET A 1 54.14 -63.02 -34.67
N THR A 2 52.92 -62.50 -34.95
CA THR A 2 51.90 -61.91 -34.03
C THR A 2 52.32 -60.75 -33.08
N ARG A 3 51.62 -59.62 -32.90
CA ARG A 3 50.28 -59.14 -33.27
C ARG A 3 50.23 -57.61 -32.99
N LEU A 4 49.42 -56.92 -33.79
CA LEU A 4 48.91 -55.56 -33.59
C LEU A 4 48.11 -55.43 -32.27
N LEU A 5 48.05 -54.24 -31.66
CA LEU A 5 46.82 -53.42 -31.67
C LEU A 5 47.03 -52.02 -31.05
N ARG A 6 46.47 -51.04 -31.78
CA ARG A 6 46.28 -49.64 -31.41
C ARG A 6 45.01 -49.51 -30.56
N SER A 7 45.01 -48.61 -29.58
CA SER A 7 43.77 -48.07 -29.01
C SER A 7 44.00 -46.63 -28.52
N ALA A 8 43.58 -45.68 -29.36
CA ALA A 8 43.34 -44.30 -29.00
C ALA A 8 41.93 -44.18 -28.41
N ILE A 9 41.78 -43.46 -27.29
CA ILE A 9 40.48 -43.03 -26.80
C ILE A 9 40.56 -41.52 -26.58
N LEU A 10 39.87 -40.78 -27.45
CA LEU A 10 39.56 -39.36 -27.30
C LEU A 10 38.59 -39.18 -26.13
N GLY A 11 38.96 -38.38 -25.14
CA GLY A 11 38.06 -37.92 -24.08
C GLY A 11 37.65 -36.47 -24.32
N SER A 12 36.48 -36.26 -24.91
CA SER A 12 35.84 -34.94 -25.00
C SER A 12 34.83 -34.78 -23.87
N VAL A 13 35.20 -34.03 -22.82
CA VAL A 13 34.29 -33.61 -21.74
C VAL A 13 33.61 -32.31 -22.17
N ALA A 14 32.31 -32.39 -22.49
CA ALA A 14 31.48 -31.23 -22.74
C ALA A 14 31.06 -30.60 -21.39
N LEU A 15 31.44 -29.33 -21.16
CA LEU A 15 30.92 -28.52 -20.07
C LEU A 15 29.51 -28.04 -20.44
N SER A 16 28.48 -28.64 -19.84
CA SER A 16 27.11 -28.13 -19.85
C SER A 16 26.94 -27.06 -18.77
N LEU A 17 26.95 -25.79 -19.17
CA LEU A 17 26.51 -24.67 -18.33
C LEU A 17 24.99 -24.75 -18.11
N ALA A 18 24.57 -25.25 -16.95
CA ALA A 18 23.19 -25.15 -16.50
C ALA A 18 22.92 -23.73 -15.97
N ALA A 19 22.52 -22.83 -16.86
CA ALA A 19 21.93 -21.54 -16.50
C ALA A 19 20.45 -21.74 -16.15
N CYS A 20 20.15 -22.04 -14.90
CA CYS A 20 18.78 -22.04 -14.39
C CYS A 20 18.51 -20.73 -13.64
N GLY A 21 18.01 -19.74 -14.38
CA GLY A 21 17.32 -18.58 -13.83
C GLY A 21 15.95 -19.00 -13.32
N GLY A 22 15.82 -19.19 -12.00
CA GLY A 22 14.56 -19.38 -11.32
C GLY A 22 14.27 -18.20 -10.39
N SER A 23 13.65 -17.14 -10.90
CA SER A 23 13.19 -16.03 -10.07
C SER A 23 11.92 -16.44 -9.32
N SER A 24 12.08 -17.11 -8.19
CA SER A 24 11.02 -17.36 -7.21
C SER A 24 10.57 -16.02 -6.64
N ARG A 25 9.42 -15.51 -7.08
CA ARG A 25 8.80 -14.31 -6.47
C ARG A 25 8.44 -14.66 -5.01
N PRO A 26 8.86 -13.88 -3.99
CA PRO A 26 8.67 -14.26 -2.60
C PRO A 26 7.18 -14.34 -2.24
N ARG A 27 6.75 -15.45 -1.64
CA ARG A 27 5.41 -15.70 -1.07
C ARG A 27 5.12 -14.87 0.20
N ALA A 28 6.00 -13.94 0.57
CA ALA A 28 5.83 -13.04 1.71
C ALA A 28 4.68 -12.03 1.50
N ASP A 29 4.44 -11.60 0.25
CA ASP A 29 3.40 -10.62 -0.09
C ASP A 29 1.97 -11.16 0.16
N LEU A 30 1.78 -12.49 0.16
CA LEU A 30 0.49 -13.14 0.47
C LEU A 30 0.27 -13.42 1.96
N ALA A 31 1.35 -13.40 2.77
CA ALA A 31 1.25 -13.68 4.20
C ALA A 31 0.89 -12.40 4.99
N ALA A 32 1.46 -11.26 4.62
CA ALA A 32 1.16 -9.99 5.29
C ALA A 32 -0.31 -9.54 5.13
N SER A 33 -0.99 -9.93 4.04
CA SER A 33 -2.42 -9.65 3.84
C SER A 33 -3.37 -10.63 4.56
N ARG A 34 -2.87 -11.79 5.07
CA ARG A 34 -3.72 -12.84 5.67
C ARG A 34 -3.47 -13.12 7.15
N VAL A 35 -2.45 -12.54 7.76
CA VAL A 35 -2.09 -12.83 9.17
C VAL A 35 -2.88 -11.98 10.18
N THR A 36 -3.76 -11.09 9.72
CA THR A 36 -4.68 -10.33 10.58
C THR A 36 -6.08 -10.34 9.96
N THR A 37 -7.12 -10.38 10.79
CA THR A 37 -8.55 -10.22 10.44
C THR A 37 -8.82 -8.84 9.82
N ILE A 38 -8.24 -8.58 8.65
CA ILE A 38 -8.38 -7.35 7.88
C ILE A 38 -8.89 -7.80 6.52
N GLY A 39 -10.09 -7.36 6.16
CA GLY A 39 -10.77 -7.74 4.92
C GLY A 39 -10.22 -7.04 3.67
N VAL A 40 -9.31 -6.09 3.87
CA VAL A 40 -8.74 -5.21 2.84
C VAL A 40 -7.22 -5.29 2.80
N ASN A 41 -6.59 -4.58 1.85
CA ASN A 41 -5.12 -4.54 1.76
C ASN A 41 -4.50 -3.96 3.05
N ALA A 42 -3.68 -4.76 3.74
CA ALA A 42 -3.05 -4.36 5.00
C ALA A 42 -2.12 -3.14 4.86
N TYR A 43 -1.44 -2.97 3.72
CA TYR A 43 -0.57 -1.81 3.48
C TYR A 43 -1.38 -0.53 3.27
N LEU A 44 -2.48 -0.58 2.52
CA LEU A 44 -3.39 0.57 2.38
C LEU A 44 -4.01 0.95 3.72
N TRP A 45 -4.47 -0.04 4.48
CA TRP A 45 -5.05 0.17 5.81
C TRP A 45 -4.05 0.86 6.75
N ARG A 46 -2.82 0.33 6.82
CA ARG A 46 -1.77 0.91 7.65
C ARG A 46 -1.38 2.32 7.19
N ALA A 47 -1.19 2.52 5.89
CA ALA A 47 -0.83 3.81 5.33
C ALA A 47 -1.92 4.88 5.54
N ALA A 48 -3.20 4.50 5.41
CA ALA A 48 -4.32 5.39 5.64
C ALA A 48 -4.35 5.86 7.10
N LEU A 49 -4.28 4.92 8.05
CA LEU A 49 -4.24 5.23 9.47
C LEU A 49 -3.06 6.13 9.81
N ASP A 50 -1.85 5.82 9.36
CA ASP A 50 -0.67 6.63 9.61
C ASP A 50 -0.85 8.07 9.07
N THR A 51 -1.39 8.21 7.86
CA THR A 51 -1.57 9.51 7.20
C THR A 51 -2.57 10.40 7.90
N ILE A 52 -3.69 9.85 8.40
CA ILE A 52 -4.77 10.64 9.01
C ILE A 52 -4.74 10.61 10.55
N SER A 53 -3.73 9.96 11.16
CA SER A 53 -3.58 9.79 12.61
C SER A 53 -3.49 11.10 13.41
N PHE A 54 -3.22 12.22 12.74
CA PHE A 54 -3.21 13.55 13.36
C PHE A 54 -4.62 14.09 13.64
N MET A 55 -5.65 13.50 13.02
CA MET A 55 -7.06 13.82 13.28
C MET A 55 -7.65 12.84 14.30
N PRO A 56 -8.60 13.27 15.16
CA PRO A 56 -9.31 12.34 16.03
C PRO A 56 -10.08 11.30 15.20
N ILE A 57 -9.92 10.01 15.49
CA ILE A 57 -10.62 8.92 14.79
C ILE A 57 -11.85 8.52 15.60
N VAL A 58 -13.01 8.45 14.96
CA VAL A 58 -14.28 8.10 15.61
C VAL A 58 -14.81 6.72 15.19
N GLN A 59 -14.38 6.22 14.04
CA GLN A 59 -14.77 4.90 13.55
C GLN A 59 -13.66 4.27 12.73
N THR A 60 -13.41 2.98 12.97
CA THR A 60 -12.52 2.14 12.16
C THR A 60 -13.17 0.78 11.95
N ASP A 61 -13.34 0.39 10.70
CA ASP A 61 -13.74 -0.96 10.29
C ASP A 61 -12.66 -1.54 9.37
N SER A 62 -11.83 -2.43 9.92
CA SER A 62 -10.73 -3.07 9.19
C SER A 62 -11.21 -4.17 8.23
N ASN A 63 -12.45 -4.66 8.38
CA ASN A 63 -13.03 -5.65 7.48
C ASN A 63 -13.64 -4.96 6.25
N GLY A 64 -14.41 -3.89 6.47
CA GLY A 64 -15.01 -3.07 5.42
C GLY A 64 -14.07 -2.03 4.81
N GLY A 65 -12.90 -1.80 5.40
CA GLY A 65 -11.92 -0.83 4.90
C GLY A 65 -12.31 0.63 5.11
N VAL A 66 -13.15 0.95 6.10
CA VAL A 66 -13.64 2.30 6.34
C VAL A 66 -12.98 2.91 7.57
N ILE A 67 -12.50 4.14 7.43
CA ILE A 67 -11.97 4.95 8.53
C ILE A 67 -12.66 6.31 8.50
N VAL A 68 -13.23 6.73 9.63
CA VAL A 68 -13.92 8.02 9.76
C VAL A 68 -13.27 8.82 10.88
N THR A 69 -12.91 10.06 10.59
CA THR A 69 -12.41 11.01 11.58
C THR A 69 -13.55 11.83 12.19
N ASP A 70 -13.29 12.45 13.33
CA ASP A 70 -14.09 13.57 13.79
C ASP A 70 -13.76 14.84 12.99
N TRP A 71 -14.49 15.92 13.29
CA TRP A 71 -14.13 17.26 12.90
C TRP A 71 -12.79 17.68 13.54
N TYR A 72 -11.82 17.98 12.70
CA TYR A 72 -10.53 18.52 13.07
C TYR A 72 -10.45 20.00 12.69
N VAL A 73 -9.97 20.83 13.62
CA VAL A 73 -9.67 22.25 13.38
C VAL A 73 -8.16 22.40 13.29
N ASN A 74 -7.68 22.98 12.19
CA ASN A 74 -6.26 23.25 12.04
C ASN A 74 -5.86 24.40 13.00
N PRO A 75 -4.88 24.23 13.89
CA PRO A 75 -4.46 25.29 14.80
C PRO A 75 -3.94 26.55 14.07
N ASN A 76 -3.44 26.40 12.83
CA ASN A 76 -3.01 27.54 12.01
C ASN A 76 -4.18 28.25 11.32
N LEU A 77 -5.35 27.61 11.22
CA LEU A 77 -6.56 28.15 10.59
C LEU A 77 -7.80 27.70 11.37
N THR A 78 -8.09 28.42 12.45
CA THR A 78 -9.18 28.09 13.38
C THR A 78 -10.58 28.42 12.86
N THR A 79 -10.66 29.09 11.70
CA THR A 79 -11.92 29.45 11.05
C THR A 79 -12.50 28.32 10.20
N GLU A 80 -11.81 27.18 10.07
CA GLU A 80 -12.32 26.03 9.35
C GLU A 80 -12.13 24.72 10.13
N ARG A 81 -13.03 23.78 9.86
CA ARG A 81 -12.93 22.41 10.34
C ARG A 81 -13.15 21.44 9.19
N MET A 82 -12.48 20.30 9.28
CA MET A 82 -12.56 19.26 8.26
C MET A 82 -12.79 17.90 8.89
N LYS A 83 -13.58 17.08 8.21
CA LYS A 83 -13.80 15.67 8.53
C LYS A 83 -13.40 14.85 7.30
N VAL A 84 -12.68 13.76 7.51
CA VAL A 84 -12.22 12.89 6.44
C VAL A 84 -12.76 11.48 6.67
N THR A 85 -13.22 10.88 5.58
CA THR A 85 -13.59 9.48 5.50
C THR A 85 -12.71 8.83 4.45
N VAL A 86 -12.00 7.78 4.83
CA VAL A 86 -11.19 6.96 3.93
C VAL A 86 -11.91 5.63 3.74
N THR A 87 -12.03 5.17 2.50
CA THR A 87 -12.60 3.87 2.15
C THR A 87 -11.63 3.12 1.25
N ILE A 88 -11.26 1.92 1.68
CA ILE A 88 -10.46 0.98 0.90
C ILE A 88 -11.42 0.04 0.20
N LEU A 89 -11.39 0.07 -1.12
CA LEU A 89 -12.33 -0.62 -1.99
C LEU A 89 -11.84 -2.02 -2.39
N ASP A 90 -10.54 -2.30 -2.22
CA ASP A 90 -9.95 -3.54 -2.70
C ASP A 90 -8.74 -4.03 -1.89
N GLN A 91 -8.36 -5.28 -2.14
CA GLN A 91 -7.20 -5.96 -1.61
C GLN A 91 -5.94 -5.74 -2.46
N ASP A 92 -6.08 -5.30 -3.71
CA ASP A 92 -4.94 -4.99 -4.57
C ASP A 92 -4.41 -3.55 -4.38
N LEU A 93 -3.09 -3.38 -4.50
CA LEU A 93 -2.43 -2.07 -4.37
C LEU A 93 -2.46 -1.31 -5.71
N ARG A 94 -3.64 -0.82 -6.10
CA ARG A 94 -3.88 -0.02 -7.30
C ARG A 94 -4.38 1.39 -6.97
N ALA A 95 -4.41 2.27 -7.97
CA ALA A 95 -4.76 3.68 -7.79
C ALA A 95 -6.23 3.89 -7.41
N ASP A 96 -7.12 3.04 -7.89
CA ASP A 96 -8.58 3.06 -7.67
C ASP A 96 -9.03 2.17 -6.48
N ALA A 97 -8.11 1.54 -5.76
CA ALA A 97 -8.43 0.73 -4.57
C ALA A 97 -8.68 1.59 -3.31
N LEU A 98 -8.52 2.90 -3.40
CA LEU A 98 -8.68 3.85 -2.32
C LEU A 98 -9.62 4.97 -2.77
N ARG A 99 -10.51 5.38 -1.88
CA ARG A 99 -11.32 6.59 -2.03
C ARG A 99 -11.25 7.42 -0.76
N VAL A 100 -10.99 8.70 -0.90
CA VAL A 100 -11.04 9.66 0.20
C VAL A 100 -12.16 10.66 -0.04
N THR A 101 -12.97 10.86 0.99
CA THR A 101 -14.01 11.89 1.00
C THR A 101 -13.71 12.85 2.14
N ALA A 102 -13.72 14.14 1.86
CA ALA A 102 -13.55 15.17 2.87
C ALA A 102 -14.78 16.09 2.90
N LEU A 103 -15.19 16.48 4.10
CA LEU A 103 -16.17 17.51 4.36
C LEU A 103 -15.46 18.69 5.02
N ARG A 104 -15.80 19.90 4.62
CA ARG A 104 -15.25 21.13 5.21
C ARG A 104 -16.37 22.06 5.61
N GLN A 105 -16.19 22.68 6.76
CA GLN A 105 -17.05 23.73 7.27
C GLN A 105 -16.22 24.94 7.66
N VAL A 106 -16.76 26.11 7.39
CA VAL A 106 -16.16 27.40 7.78
C VAL A 106 -17.02 28.05 8.85
N ASN A 107 -16.38 28.67 9.84
CA ASN A 107 -17.05 29.44 10.86
C ASN A 107 -17.38 30.82 10.31
N ARG A 108 -18.67 31.11 10.14
CA ARG A 108 -19.19 32.42 9.78
C ARG A 108 -20.02 32.93 10.95
N ASN A 109 -19.50 33.96 11.64
CA ASN A 109 -20.18 34.61 12.76
C ASN A 109 -20.61 33.65 13.89
N GLY A 110 -19.80 32.63 14.20
CA GLY A 110 -20.10 31.64 15.24
C GLY A 110 -20.92 30.44 14.75
N GLN A 111 -21.30 30.41 13.48
CA GLN A 111 -22.01 29.28 12.87
C GLN A 111 -21.12 28.53 11.87
N TRP A 112 -21.12 27.21 11.96
CA TRP A 112 -20.43 26.34 11.02
C TRP A 112 -21.28 26.12 9.78
N VAL A 113 -20.78 26.54 8.62
CA VAL A 113 -21.46 26.44 7.33
C VAL A 113 -20.63 25.57 6.39
N ASP A 114 -21.27 24.66 5.67
CA ASP A 114 -20.61 23.81 4.69
C ASP A 114 -19.91 24.63 3.61
N SER A 115 -18.70 24.20 3.26
CA SER A 115 -17.89 24.83 2.24
C SER A 115 -17.25 23.74 1.38
N PRO A 116 -17.13 23.95 0.05
CA PRO A 116 -16.49 22.98 -0.81
C PRO A 116 -15.06 22.70 -0.36
N VAL A 117 -14.68 21.43 -0.45
CA VAL A 117 -13.29 21.00 -0.34
C VAL A 117 -12.67 21.08 -1.74
N GLU A 118 -11.46 21.62 -1.82
CA GLU A 118 -10.71 21.62 -3.07
C GLU A 118 -10.36 20.17 -3.47
N ALA A 119 -10.64 19.82 -4.73
CA ALA A 119 -10.34 18.49 -5.26
C ALA A 119 -8.85 18.13 -5.11
N ALA A 120 -7.96 19.12 -5.23
CA ALA A 120 -6.52 18.94 -5.03
C ALA A 120 -6.16 18.44 -3.63
N THR A 121 -6.90 18.83 -2.59
CA THR A 121 -6.66 18.36 -1.21
C THR A 121 -7.00 16.88 -1.07
N VAL A 122 -8.14 16.46 -1.63
CA VAL A 122 -8.55 15.05 -1.62
C VAL A 122 -7.56 14.20 -2.41
N GLN A 123 -7.21 14.62 -3.63
CA GLN A 123 -6.25 13.92 -4.47
C GLN A 123 -4.88 13.79 -3.77
N LYS A 124 -4.41 14.86 -3.14
CA LYS A 124 -3.13 14.85 -2.42
C LYS A 124 -3.15 13.86 -1.26
N LEU A 125 -4.25 13.75 -0.52
CA LEU A 125 -4.38 12.75 0.54
C LEU A 125 -4.35 11.33 -0.03
N GLU A 126 -5.05 11.06 -1.12
CA GLU A 126 -5.02 9.76 -1.82
C GLU A 126 -3.61 9.40 -2.27
N ASP A 127 -2.91 10.34 -2.91
CA ASP A 127 -1.55 10.13 -3.40
C ASP A 127 -0.56 9.86 -2.28
N ILE A 128 -0.67 10.56 -1.14
CA ILE A 128 0.17 10.33 0.04
C ILE A 128 -0.07 8.93 0.60
N ILE A 129 -1.33 8.51 0.75
CA ILE A 129 -1.67 7.18 1.25
C ILE A 129 -1.15 6.09 0.32
N LEU A 130 -1.38 6.22 -0.99
CA LEU A 130 -0.93 5.27 -1.99
C LEU A 130 0.59 5.17 -2.05
N THR A 131 1.29 6.30 -1.94
CA THR A 131 2.76 6.35 -1.89
C THR A 131 3.26 5.64 -0.63
N ARG A 132 2.71 5.98 0.53
CA ARG A 132 3.09 5.36 1.81
C ARG A 132 2.83 3.86 1.82
N ALA A 133 1.72 3.40 1.24
CA ALA A 133 1.42 1.97 1.13
C ALA A 133 2.43 1.23 0.25
N ARG A 134 2.86 1.84 -0.87
CA ARG A 134 3.93 1.29 -1.72
C ARG A 134 5.26 1.22 -0.97
N ASP A 135 5.58 2.23 -0.18
CA ASP A 135 6.79 2.25 0.65
C ASP A 135 6.79 1.11 1.67
N LEU A 136 5.66 0.92 2.38
CA LEU A 136 5.46 -0.17 3.34
C LEU A 136 5.62 -1.55 2.68
N ARG A 137 5.04 -1.73 1.49
CA ARG A 137 5.19 -2.98 0.73
C ARG A 137 6.65 -3.22 0.32
N ARG A 138 7.36 -2.20 -0.16
CA ARG A 138 8.79 -2.35 -0.51
C ARG A 138 9.63 -2.70 0.72
N ALA A 139 9.38 -2.07 1.86
CA ALA A 139 10.09 -2.37 3.10
C ALA A 139 9.86 -3.82 3.57
N ALA A 140 8.64 -4.35 3.42
CA ALA A 140 8.31 -5.72 3.81
C ALA A 140 8.90 -6.81 2.90
N VAL A 141 9.27 -6.47 1.65
CA VAL A 141 9.90 -7.41 0.70
C VAL A 141 11.41 -7.48 0.87
N VAL A 142 12.02 -6.40 1.39
CA VAL A 142 13.48 -6.28 1.54
C VAL A 142 13.97 -6.80 2.90
N GLY A 143 13.12 -6.83 3.93
CA GLY A 143 13.41 -7.43 5.24
C GLY A 143 13.11 -8.92 5.31
#